data_AF-A0A2I0KXD1-F1
#
_entry.id   AF-A0A2I0KXD1-F1
#
_cell.length_a   1.000
_cell.length_b   1.000
_cell.length_c   1.000
_cell.angle_alpha   90.00
_cell.angle_beta   90.00
_cell.angle_gamma   90.00
#
_symmetry.space_group_name_H-M   'P 1'
#
loop_
_entity.id
_entity.type
_entity.pdbx_description
1 polymer ?
#
loop_
_entity_poly.entity_id
_entity_poly.type
_entity_poly.pdbx_seq_one_letter_code
_entity_poly.pdbx_strand_id
1 'polypeptide(L)'
;MTCGKQWSKTTKDYPTMNHIKYHEERTTKKAKAKSCLYVAVSQTIFTRIMECDSAKDIWDFVKAEYEGDEKVRGMKVLNLMREFEREQMKESESVKEYSDRL
;
A
#
# COMPACT_ATOMS: atom_id res chain seq x y z
N MET A 1 -67.26 2.83 -23.19
CA MET A 1 -66.50 3.60 -22.19
C MET A 1 -65.50 2.67 -21.52
N THR A 2 -64.33 3.20 -21.24
CA THR A 2 -63.01 2.55 -21.05
C THR A 2 -62.91 1.58 -19.88
N CYS A 3 -62.24 0.44 -20.08
CA CYS A 3 -61.51 -0.24 -19.01
C CYS A 3 -60.16 -0.76 -19.53
N GLY A 4 -59.27 0.17 -19.90
CA GLY A 4 -57.85 -0.13 -20.09
C GLY A 4 -57.13 0.03 -18.77
N LYS A 5 -56.95 -1.05 -18.00
CA LYS A 5 -56.01 -1.03 -16.88
C LYS A 5 -54.61 -1.30 -17.41
N GLN A 6 -53.85 -0.21 -17.58
CA GLN A 6 -52.41 -0.24 -17.81
C GLN A 6 -51.73 -0.82 -16.56
N TRP A 7 -51.40 -2.10 -16.59
CA TRP A 7 -50.47 -2.66 -15.60
C TRP A 7 -49.08 -2.15 -15.96
N SER A 8 -48.65 -1.08 -15.29
CA SER A 8 -47.26 -0.64 -15.30
C SER A 8 -46.40 -1.75 -14.69
N LYS A 9 -45.76 -2.53 -15.57
CA LYS A 9 -44.74 -3.51 -15.19
C LYS A 9 -43.57 -2.74 -14.59
N THR A 10 -43.45 -2.71 -13.27
CA THR A 10 -42.19 -2.44 -12.59
C THR A 10 -41.28 -3.64 -12.86
N THR A 11 -40.47 -3.56 -13.91
CA THR A 11 -39.36 -4.50 -14.11
C THR A 11 -38.38 -4.27 -12.98
N LYS A 12 -38.40 -5.17 -11.99
CA LYS A 12 -37.36 -5.25 -10.97
C LYS A 12 -36.08 -5.61 -11.73
N ASP A 13 -35.14 -4.67 -11.83
CA ASP A 13 -33.88 -4.86 -12.55
C ASP A 13 -33.06 -5.92 -11.82
N TYR A 14 -33.08 -7.15 -12.31
CA TYR A 14 -32.23 -8.22 -11.81
C TYR A 14 -30.83 -8.06 -12.42
N PRO A 15 -29.77 -7.94 -11.60
CA PRO A 15 -28.43 -7.83 -12.13
C PRO A 15 -28.10 -9.08 -12.95
N THR A 16 -27.67 -8.89 -14.19
CA THR A 16 -27.20 -9.97 -15.08
C THR A 16 -26.09 -10.75 -14.39
N MET A 17 -26.02 -12.07 -14.62
CA MET A 17 -25.02 -12.98 -14.04
C MET A 17 -23.57 -12.44 -14.11
N ASN A 18 -23.22 -11.74 -15.19
CA ASN A 18 -21.91 -11.11 -15.36
C ASN A 18 -21.63 -10.00 -14.33
N HIS A 19 -22.63 -9.19 -13.97
CA HIS A 19 -22.48 -8.13 -12.95
C HIS A 19 -22.29 -8.72 -11.55
N ILE A 20 -23.02 -9.79 -11.23
CA ILE A 20 -22.89 -10.52 -9.97
C ILE A 20 -21.48 -11.10 -9.84
N LYS A 21 -21.04 -11.87 -10.85
CA LYS A 21 -19.71 -12.47 -10.88
C LYS A 21 -18.59 -11.41 -10.78
N TYR A 22 -18.71 -10.32 -11.53
CA TYR A 22 -17.74 -9.22 -11.48
C TYR A 22 -17.65 -8.58 -10.08
N HIS A 23 -18.79 -8.40 -9.41
CA HIS A 23 -18.82 -7.86 -8.06
C HIS A 23 -18.16 -8.82 -7.05
N GLU A 24 -18.47 -10.11 -7.11
CA GLU A 24 -17.87 -11.16 -6.27
C GLU A 24 -16.35 -11.29 -6.48
N GLU A 25 -15.88 -11.21 -7.72
CA GLU A 25 -14.45 -11.22 -8.02
C GLU A 25 -13.75 -10.00 -7.41
N ARG A 26 -14.39 -8.82 -7.46
CA ARG A 26 -13.84 -7.59 -6.86
C ARG A 26 -13.79 -7.67 -5.35
N THR A 27 -14.82 -8.17 -4.68
CA THR A 27 -14.81 -8.33 -3.21
C THR A 27 -13.74 -9.33 -2.79
N THR A 28 -13.62 -10.46 -3.51
CA THR A 28 -12.58 -11.47 -3.27
C THR A 28 -11.18 -10.89 -3.43
N LYS A 29 -10.92 -10.12 -4.50
CA LYS A 29 -9.62 -9.48 -4.73
C LYS A 29 -9.26 -8.49 -3.61
N LYS A 30 -10.23 -7.69 -3.14
CA LYS A 30 -10.03 -6.77 -2.01
C LYS A 30 -9.68 -7.52 -0.72
N ALA A 31 -10.39 -8.59 -0.40
CA ALA A 31 -10.13 -9.40 0.78
C ALA A 31 -8.73 -10.05 0.73
N LYS A 32 -8.36 -10.61 -0.43
CA LYS A 32 -7.02 -11.17 -0.66
C LYS A 32 -5.93 -10.12 -0.49
N ALA A 33 -6.10 -8.91 -1.02
CA ALA A 33 -5.14 -7.83 -0.87
C ALA A 33 -4.91 -7.46 0.61
N LYS A 34 -5.98 -7.34 1.42
CA LYS A 34 -5.85 -7.11 2.87
C LYS A 34 -5.11 -8.27 3.56
N SER A 35 -5.48 -9.51 3.25
CA SER A 35 -4.83 -10.69 3.82
C SER A 35 -3.33 -10.75 3.52
N CYS A 36 -2.92 -10.44 2.28
CA CYS A 36 -1.50 -10.40 1.93
C CYS A 36 -0.73 -9.36 2.75
N LEU A 37 -1.31 -8.18 2.96
CA LEU A 37 -0.69 -7.12 3.76
C LEU A 37 -0.57 -7.52 5.24
N TYR A 38 -1.60 -8.18 5.80
CA TYR A 38 -1.56 -8.65 7.17
C TYR A 38 -0.44 -9.67 7.43
N VAL A 39 -0.18 -10.57 6.48
CA VAL A 39 0.90 -11.57 6.61
C VAL A 39 2.28 -10.96 6.44
N ALA A 40 2.40 -9.84 5.73
CA ALA A 40 3.68 -9.20 5.44
C ALA A 40 4.25 -8.35 6.59
N VAL A 41 3.44 -8.02 7.60
CA VAL A 41 3.82 -7.10 8.68
C VAL A 41 4.05 -7.82 10.01
N SER A 42 4.78 -7.18 10.92
CA SER A 42 4.94 -7.69 12.29
C SER A 42 3.65 -7.59 13.11
N GLN A 43 3.55 -8.35 14.20
CA GLN A 43 2.39 -8.32 15.10
C GLN A 43 2.07 -6.91 15.64
N THR A 44 3.11 -6.11 15.90
CA THR A 44 2.96 -4.73 16.37
C THR A 44 2.29 -3.85 15.32
N ILE A 45 2.71 -3.95 14.06
CA ILE A 45 2.11 -3.20 12.96
C ILE A 45 0.71 -3.74 12.64
N PHE A 46 0.55 -5.05 12.63
CA PHE A 46 -0.73 -5.72 12.42
C PHE A 46 -1.83 -5.15 13.33
N THR A 47 -1.54 -5.01 14.62
CA THR A 47 -2.50 -4.47 15.61
C THR A 47 -2.92 -3.04 15.27
N ARG A 48 -2.06 -2.23 14.65
CA ARG A 48 -2.35 -0.84 14.25
C ARG A 48 -3.15 -0.75 12.95
N ILE A 49 -2.92 -1.66 12.01
CA ILE A 49 -3.59 -1.65 10.69
C ILE A 49 -4.93 -2.43 10.67
N MET A 50 -5.28 -3.10 11.77
CA MET A 50 -6.53 -3.85 11.90
C MET A 50 -7.77 -2.96 11.77
N GLU A 51 -7.68 -1.69 12.18
CA GLU A 51 -8.76 -0.70 12.09
C GLU A 51 -8.90 -0.07 10.69
N CYS A 52 -7.97 -0.35 9.76
CA CYS A 52 -8.02 0.20 8.41
C CYS A 52 -9.08 -0.49 7.54
N ASP A 53 -9.90 0.31 6.86
CA ASP A 53 -11.03 -0.17 6.06
C ASP A 53 -10.58 -0.87 4.78
N SER A 54 -9.63 -0.29 4.05
CA SER A 54 -9.19 -0.81 2.75
C SER A 54 -7.73 -1.26 2.72
N ALA A 55 -7.40 -2.13 1.76
CA ALA A 55 -6.01 -2.51 1.50
C ALA A 55 -5.13 -1.31 1.12
N LYS A 56 -5.73 -0.26 0.55
CA LYS A 56 -5.02 0.99 0.23
C LYS A 56 -4.62 1.72 1.51
N ASP A 57 -5.55 1.87 2.45
CA ASP A 57 -5.28 2.57 3.71
C ASP A 57 -4.20 1.86 4.52
N ILE A 58 -4.24 0.52 4.54
CA ILE A 58 -3.18 -0.31 5.13
C ILE A 58 -1.84 -0.05 4.44
N TRP A 59 -1.82 -0.06 3.09
CA TRP A 59 -0.59 0.17 2.33
C TRP A 59 -0.01 1.57 2.57
N ASP A 60 -0.84 2.60 2.58
CA ASP A 60 -0.43 3.98 2.81
C ASP A 60 0.07 4.17 4.25
N PHE A 61 -0.56 3.51 5.23
CA PHE A 61 -0.08 3.48 6.61
C PHE A 61 1.29 2.81 6.71
N VAL A 62 1.45 1.61 6.14
CA VAL A 62 2.73 0.87 6.17
C VAL A 62 3.80 1.71 5.49
N LYS A 63 3.50 2.33 4.34
CA LYS A 63 4.43 3.23 3.68
C LYS A 63 4.87 4.37 4.61
N ALA A 64 3.92 5.07 5.24
CA ALA A 64 4.25 6.18 6.13
C ALA A 64 5.09 5.74 7.34
N GLU A 65 4.79 4.58 7.92
CA GLU A 65 5.51 4.05 9.07
C GLU A 65 6.98 3.71 8.75
N TYR A 66 7.25 3.15 7.57
CA TYR A 66 8.59 2.69 7.18
C TYR A 66 9.40 3.73 6.39
N GLU A 67 8.77 4.52 5.51
CA GLU A 67 9.45 5.63 4.82
C GLU A 67 9.72 6.80 5.77
N GLY A 68 8.91 6.95 6.83
CA GLY A 68 9.02 8.00 7.82
C GLY A 68 8.64 9.39 7.29
N ASP A 69 8.87 10.42 8.10
CA ASP A 69 8.63 11.81 7.72
C ASP A 69 9.63 12.29 6.65
N GLU A 70 9.14 12.97 5.61
CA GLU A 70 9.98 13.44 4.49
C GLU A 70 11.14 14.33 4.94
N LYS A 71 10.96 15.15 5.99
CA LYS A 71 12.03 15.98 6.55
C LYS A 71 13.07 15.13 7.26
N VAL A 72 12.65 14.11 7.99
CA VAL A 72 13.59 13.16 8.64
C VAL A 72 14.40 12.41 7.60
N ARG A 73 13.77 11.96 6.51
CA ARG A 73 14.46 11.34 5.37
C ARG A 73 15.44 12.31 4.71
N GLY A 74 15.02 13.56 4.47
CA GLY A 74 15.89 14.61 3.93
C GLY A 74 17.10 14.88 4.82
N MET A 75 16.90 14.93 6.14
CA MET A 75 17.97 15.11 7.11
C MET A 75 18.96 13.94 7.12
N LYS A 76 18.47 12.70 7.01
CA LYS A 76 19.33 11.51 6.87
C LYS A 76 20.20 11.59 5.62
N VAL A 77 19.63 11.97 4.48
CA VAL A 77 20.39 12.15 3.23
C VAL A 77 21.46 13.23 3.39
N LEU A 78 21.12 14.39 3.95
CA LEU A 78 22.09 15.47 4.19
C LEU A 78 23.22 15.05 5.15
N ASN A 79 22.91 14.27 6.19
CA ASN A 79 23.91 13.73 7.10
C ASN A 79 24.84 12.76 6.40
N LEU A 80 24.30 11.83 5.60
CA LEU A 80 25.10 10.88 4.81
C LEU A 80 25.98 11.60 3.78
N MET A 81 25.47 12.63 3.10
CA MET A 81 26.28 13.44 2.18
C MET A 81 27.46 14.09 2.91
N ARG A 82 27.21 14.66 4.09
CA ARG A 82 28.26 15.29 4.90
C ARG A 82 29.26 14.27 5.44
N GLU A 83 28.81 13.07 5.79
CA GLU A 83 29.69 11.96 6.18
C GLU A 83 30.57 11.52 5.02
N PHE A 84 29.99 11.36 3.83
CA PHE A 84 30.70 11.01 2.61
C PHE A 84 31.74 12.07 2.20
N GLU A 85 31.40 13.37 2.28
CA GLU A 85 32.35 14.47 2.01
C GLU A 85 33.56 14.48 2.95
N ARG A 86 33.39 13.99 4.18
CA ARG A 86 34.47 13.87 5.15
C ARG A 86 35.25 12.57 5.01
N GLU A 87 34.74 11.62 4.23
CA GLU A 87 35.37 10.33 4.07
C GLU A 87 36.57 10.46 3.14
N GLN A 88 37.71 9.99 3.64
CA GLN A 88 38.98 10.09 2.93
C GLN A 88 39.73 8.78 3.03
N MET A 89 40.52 8.53 1.99
CA MET A 89 41.37 7.36 1.97
C MET A 89 42.49 7.51 2.99
N LYS A 90 42.70 6.51 3.86
CA LYS A 90 43.81 6.46 4.80
C LYS A 90 45.12 6.12 4.08
N GLU A 91 46.25 6.53 4.66
CA GLU A 91 47.56 6.22 4.06
C GLU A 91 47.88 4.72 4.03
N SER A 92 47.33 3.96 4.98
CA SER A 92 47.58 2.52 5.12
C SER A 92 46.60 1.64 4.35
N GLU A 93 45.58 2.21 3.69
CA GLU A 93 44.57 1.43 2.98
C GLU A 93 44.78 1.45 1.47
N SER A 94 44.55 0.31 0.84
CA SER A 94 44.60 0.20 -0.62
C SER A 94 43.33 0.78 -1.26
N VAL A 95 43.43 1.16 -2.53
CA VAL A 95 42.27 1.65 -3.32
C VAL A 95 41.11 0.66 -3.31
N LYS A 96 41.41 -0.65 -3.34
CA LYS A 96 40.37 -1.69 -3.28
C LYS A 96 39.66 -1.68 -1.93
N GLU A 97 40.41 -1.66 -0.82
CA GLU A 97 39.82 -1.63 0.53
C GLU A 97 39.00 -0.38 0.79
N TYR A 98 39.42 0.77 0.24
CA TYR A 98 38.63 2.00 0.27
C TYR A 98 37.33 1.87 -0.53
N SER A 99 37.41 1.37 -1.77
CA SER A 99 36.23 1.17 -2.62
C SER A 99 35.24 0.15 -2.07
N ASP A 100 35.73 -0.89 -1.36
CA ASP A 100 34.87 -1.90 -0.73
C ASP A 100 34.17 -1.36 0.54
N ARG A 101 34.70 -0.28 1.16
CA ARG A 101 34.10 0.38 2.32
C ARG A 101 32.99 1.37 1.94
N LEU A 102 33.14 2.06 0.81
CA LEU A 102 32.17 3.04 0.28
C LEU A 102 30.85 2.37 -0.13
#